data_AF-A0A6P5AAB1-F1
#
_entry.id   AF-A0A6P5AAB1-F1
#
_cell.length_a   1.000
_cell.length_b   1.000
_cell.length_c   1.000
_cell.angle_alpha   90.00
_cell.angle_beta   90.00
_cell.angle_gamma   90.00
#
_symmetry.space_group_name_H-M   'P 1'
#
loop_
_entity.id
_entity.type
_entity.pdbx_description
1 polymer ?
#
loop_
_entity_poly.entity_id
_entity_poly.type
_entity_poly.pdbx_seq_one_letter_code
_entity_poly.pdbx_strand_id
1 'polypeptide(L)'
;MPKVRFVKRPPDGGWGWVVVAGTFFIHVLVPASTLAFGVFFAEFREVFQQGAGLTSLISSILGAVLLMCSPFAGAMSNLTSCRTVIIAGGVISAVGLVVSFFAQTMIHLFFSVGILTGFGFSLMFAPSLAMIGHYFDKRHATANGIASCGFGVGQLALPPLFQFLIDEFGWRGALLIVAGLTLNNCVCGALMRPIHLEEERSKEQIDRKSQSSTDKEVPVVHVPFHQKIAETFHVELLKNRHFLVFSVSMFGMVLGNSAFVHLVAHAQDSGVEKTRAAFLISIMGVSETLSRPMNGWLSDRGKISKVYYYMIGVTGLAIANLAIPFANTYTGLGACMVLYGFSSGIIYPLVAVLVCRYSGASKMSSGLGWNFVFQGVAFLLGPPIAGWLYDATGNYDWSFFAAAIFIFASVLVLLLNPCSTTRRTLGPGIRTGQLPDQCDGVVVLSHMPRAG
;
A
#
# COMPACT_ATOMS: atom_id res chain seq x y z
N MET A 1 21.41 -9.47 -28.46
CA MET A 1 20.56 -9.52 -27.25
C MET A 1 21.36 -8.99 -26.06
N PRO A 2 20.89 -7.97 -25.32
CA PRO A 2 21.57 -7.56 -24.09
C PRO A 2 21.53 -8.73 -23.10
N LYS A 3 22.68 -9.11 -22.54
CA LYS A 3 22.80 -10.20 -21.56
C LYS A 3 21.90 -9.89 -20.36
N VAL A 4 20.86 -10.69 -20.12
CA VAL A 4 20.03 -10.61 -18.91
C VAL A 4 20.91 -10.93 -17.71
N ARG A 5 21.13 -9.96 -16.83
CA ARG A 5 22.02 -10.09 -15.68
C ARG A 5 21.22 -10.69 -14.53
N PHE A 6 21.45 -11.98 -14.25
CA PHE A 6 20.90 -12.66 -13.09
C PHE A 6 21.71 -12.31 -11.84
N VAL A 7 21.01 -12.08 -10.73
CA VAL A 7 21.65 -11.77 -9.44
C VAL A 7 21.29 -12.85 -8.44
N LYS A 8 22.28 -13.35 -7.69
CA LYS A 8 22.09 -14.41 -6.69
C LYS A 8 21.22 -14.00 -5.50
N ARG A 9 21.27 -12.72 -5.11
CA ARG A 9 20.53 -12.15 -3.97
C ARG A 9 20.17 -10.70 -4.25
N PRO A 10 19.16 -10.14 -3.57
CA PRO A 10 18.89 -8.72 -3.62
C PRO A 10 20.16 -7.90 -3.30
N PRO A 11 20.48 -6.85 -4.07
CA PRO A 11 21.72 -6.10 -3.93
C PRO A 11 21.80 -5.26 -2.64
N ASP A 12 20.68 -4.97 -1.97
CA ASP A 12 20.60 -4.16 -0.75
C ASP A 12 21.31 -2.79 -0.86
N GLY A 13 21.32 -2.19 -2.06
CA GLY A 13 21.97 -0.91 -2.33
C GLY A 13 22.14 -0.59 -3.83
N GLY A 14 23.07 0.32 -4.13
CA GLY A 14 23.35 0.78 -5.49
C GLY A 14 22.12 1.39 -6.18
N TRP A 15 21.76 0.85 -7.34
CA TRP A 15 20.56 1.29 -8.09
C TRP A 15 19.26 1.09 -7.32
N GLY A 16 19.24 0.25 -6.27
CA GLY A 16 18.08 0.13 -5.39
C GLY A 16 17.66 1.46 -4.76
N TRP A 17 18.60 2.35 -4.44
CA TRP A 17 18.26 3.69 -3.91
C TRP A 17 17.64 4.61 -4.96
N VAL A 18 18.00 4.44 -6.23
CA VAL A 18 17.36 5.14 -7.35
C VAL A 18 15.92 4.65 -7.54
N VAL A 19 15.69 3.34 -7.38
CA VAL A 19 14.34 2.75 -7.35
C VAL A 19 13.53 3.31 -6.18
N VAL A 20 14.11 3.42 -4.98
CA VAL A 20 13.46 4.04 -3.81
C VAL A 20 13.08 5.49 -4.08
N ALA A 21 13.95 6.29 -4.70
CA ALA A 21 13.65 7.66 -5.09
C ALA A 21 12.52 7.73 -6.14
N GLY A 22 12.52 6.84 -7.14
CA GLY A 22 11.44 6.74 -8.11
C GLY A 22 10.09 6.38 -7.45
N THR A 23 10.09 5.41 -6.54
CA THR A 23 8.87 5.02 -5.80
C THR A 23 8.41 6.12 -4.85
N PHE A 24 9.33 6.90 -4.27
CA PHE A 24 8.99 8.09 -3.48
C PHE A 24 8.16 9.09 -4.29
N PHE A 25 8.61 9.47 -5.49
CA PHE A 25 7.87 10.41 -6.33
C PHE A 25 6.55 9.83 -6.85
N ILE A 26 6.50 8.53 -7.15
CA ILE A 26 5.23 7.85 -7.46
C ILE A 26 4.28 7.95 -6.27
N HIS A 27 4.76 7.77 -5.03
CA HIS A 27 3.93 7.92 -3.83
C HIS A 27 3.48 9.37 -3.57
N VAL A 28 4.29 10.37 -3.96
CA VAL A 28 3.83 11.77 -3.96
C VAL A 28 2.70 11.95 -4.98
N LEU A 29 2.89 11.51 -6.22
CA LEU A 29 1.99 11.86 -7.33
C LEU A 29 0.78 10.95 -7.49
N VAL A 30 0.76 9.77 -6.87
CA VAL A 30 -0.31 8.78 -7.04
C VAL A 30 -1.23 8.77 -5.82
N PRO A 31 -0.89 8.13 -4.68
CA PRO A 31 -1.82 8.04 -3.55
C PRO A 31 -2.11 9.40 -2.89
N ALA A 32 -1.16 10.34 -2.85
CA ALA A 32 -1.45 11.65 -2.26
C ALA A 32 -2.31 12.53 -3.18
N SER A 33 -2.12 12.43 -4.51
CA SER A 33 -3.01 13.10 -5.48
C SER A 33 -4.45 12.63 -5.31
N THR A 34 -4.70 11.33 -5.12
CA THR A 34 -6.05 10.79 -4.87
C THR A 34 -6.77 11.49 -3.72
N LEU A 35 -6.05 11.81 -2.63
CA LEU A 35 -6.62 12.56 -1.51
C LEU A 35 -6.76 14.06 -1.83
N ALA A 36 -5.76 14.65 -2.47
CA ALA A 36 -5.77 16.06 -2.88
C ALA A 36 -6.88 16.36 -3.89
N PHE A 37 -7.36 15.36 -4.65
CA PHE A 37 -8.54 15.50 -5.52
C PHE A 37 -9.81 15.93 -4.78
N GLY A 38 -9.86 15.77 -3.45
CA GLY A 38 -10.93 16.32 -2.62
C GLY A 38 -11.03 17.85 -2.67
N VAL A 39 -9.96 18.57 -3.04
CA VAL A 39 -9.98 20.04 -3.19
C VAL A 39 -10.88 20.47 -4.37
N PHE A 40 -10.92 19.70 -5.45
CA PHE A 40 -11.81 19.97 -6.60
C PHE A 40 -13.30 19.80 -6.28
N PHE A 41 -13.65 19.25 -5.12
CA PHE A 41 -15.03 18.98 -4.75
C PHE A 41 -15.90 20.24 -4.74
N ALA A 42 -15.40 21.33 -4.15
CA ALA A 42 -16.17 22.58 -4.03
C ALA A 42 -16.49 23.16 -5.42
N GLU A 43 -15.46 23.23 -6.28
CA GLU A 43 -15.59 23.69 -7.67
C GLU A 43 -16.54 22.82 -8.49
N PHE A 44 -16.40 21.49 -8.44
CA PHE A 44 -17.29 20.61 -9.19
C PHE A 44 -18.73 20.72 -8.74
N ARG A 45 -18.97 20.92 -7.45
CA ARG A 45 -20.31 21.15 -6.93
C ARG A 45 -20.91 22.43 -7.49
N GLU A 46 -20.14 23.51 -7.54
CA GLU A 46 -20.58 24.81 -8.06
C GLU A 46 -20.83 24.77 -9.57
N VAL A 47 -19.94 24.15 -10.34
CA VAL A 47 -20.04 24.10 -11.81
C VAL A 47 -21.13 23.15 -12.28
N PHE A 48 -21.24 21.96 -11.71
CA PHE A 48 -22.20 20.95 -12.15
C PHE A 48 -23.54 20.99 -11.41
N GLN A 49 -23.65 21.80 -10.35
CA GLN A 49 -24.87 22.00 -9.55
C GLN A 49 -25.49 20.67 -9.09
N GLN A 50 -24.66 19.69 -8.74
CA GLN A 50 -25.09 18.38 -8.26
C GLN A 50 -24.97 18.25 -6.75
N GLY A 51 -25.60 17.23 -6.19
CA GLY A 51 -25.50 16.90 -4.77
C GLY A 51 -24.08 16.56 -4.32
N ALA A 52 -23.81 16.77 -3.03
CA ALA A 52 -22.53 16.46 -2.39
C ALA A 52 -22.13 14.98 -2.57
N GLY A 53 -23.09 14.05 -2.43
CA GLY A 53 -22.83 12.62 -2.60
C GLY A 53 -22.38 12.24 -4.01
N LEU A 54 -22.97 12.81 -5.06
CA LEU A 54 -22.54 12.55 -6.43
C LEU A 54 -21.15 13.15 -6.72
N THR A 55 -20.84 14.30 -6.10
CA THR A 55 -19.55 14.97 -6.33
C THR A 55 -18.40 14.25 -5.64
N SER A 56 -18.62 13.69 -4.43
CA SER A 56 -17.59 12.93 -3.71
C SER A 56 -17.29 11.58 -4.36
N LEU A 57 -18.19 11.03 -5.17
CA LEU A 57 -17.96 9.78 -5.91
C LEU A 57 -16.74 9.86 -6.83
N ILE A 58 -16.35 11.04 -7.33
CA ILE A 58 -15.16 11.15 -8.21
C ILE A 58 -13.90 10.68 -7.47
N SER A 59 -13.64 11.22 -6.27
CA SER A 59 -12.47 10.86 -5.48
C SER A 59 -12.59 9.47 -4.86
N SER A 60 -13.81 9.04 -4.48
CA SER A 60 -14.06 7.68 -4.00
C SER A 60 -13.82 6.62 -5.08
N ILE A 61 -14.30 6.83 -6.31
CA ILE A 61 -14.06 5.92 -7.44
C ILE A 61 -12.55 5.90 -7.76
N LEU A 62 -11.90 7.06 -7.81
CA LEU A 62 -10.45 7.16 -8.03
C LEU A 62 -9.66 6.31 -7.04
N GLY A 63 -9.95 6.45 -5.73
CA GLY A 63 -9.30 5.66 -4.67
C GLY A 63 -9.66 4.18 -4.70
N ALA A 64 -10.92 3.82 -4.98
CA ALA A 64 -11.36 2.44 -5.09
C ALA A 64 -10.68 1.74 -6.27
N VAL A 65 -10.63 2.36 -7.45
CA VAL A 65 -10.01 1.80 -8.65
C VAL A 65 -8.49 1.65 -8.46
N LEU A 66 -7.83 2.64 -7.83
CA LEU A 66 -6.41 2.55 -7.45
C LEU A 66 -6.10 1.25 -6.70
N LEU A 67 -6.91 0.91 -5.69
CA LEU A 67 -6.68 -0.26 -4.84
C LEU A 67 -7.21 -1.57 -5.46
N MET A 68 -8.44 -1.59 -5.95
CA MET A 68 -9.12 -2.79 -6.42
C MET A 68 -8.57 -3.33 -7.75
N CYS A 69 -8.02 -2.47 -8.62
CA CYS A 69 -7.41 -2.92 -9.87
C CYS A 69 -5.96 -3.41 -9.71
N SER A 70 -5.41 -3.40 -8.48
CA SER A 70 -4.02 -3.78 -8.23
C SER A 70 -3.64 -5.23 -8.64
N PRO A 71 -4.53 -6.24 -8.61
CA PRO A 71 -4.22 -7.56 -9.16
C PRO A 71 -3.90 -7.52 -10.66
N PHE A 72 -4.55 -6.64 -11.42
CA PHE A 72 -4.25 -6.45 -12.86
C PHE A 72 -2.87 -5.84 -13.04
N ALA A 73 -2.52 -4.84 -12.23
CA ALA A 73 -1.18 -4.25 -12.20
C ALA A 73 -0.10 -5.31 -11.89
N GLY A 74 -0.38 -6.17 -10.90
CA GLY A 74 0.48 -7.30 -10.53
C GLY A 74 0.65 -8.29 -11.68
N ALA A 75 -0.45 -8.71 -12.30
CA ALA A 75 -0.43 -9.64 -13.42
C ALA A 75 0.32 -9.06 -14.64
N MET A 76 0.03 -7.83 -15.04
CA MET A 76 0.72 -7.19 -16.16
C MET A 76 2.24 -7.06 -15.90
N SER A 77 2.63 -6.85 -14.65
CA SER A 77 4.05 -6.73 -14.26
C SER A 77 4.79 -8.05 -14.40
N ASN A 78 4.12 -9.17 -14.11
CA ASN A 78 4.69 -10.50 -14.29
C ASN A 78 4.74 -10.92 -15.77
N LEU A 79 3.78 -10.48 -16.60
CA LEU A 79 3.78 -10.77 -18.04
C LEU A 79 4.84 -9.98 -18.82
N THR A 80 5.13 -8.75 -18.37
CA THR A 80 6.02 -7.83 -19.08
C THR A 80 7.22 -7.45 -18.21
N SER A 81 7.09 -6.38 -17.44
CA SER A 81 8.03 -5.90 -16.44
C SER A 81 7.38 -4.76 -15.67
N CYS A 82 7.65 -4.62 -14.37
CA CYS A 82 7.18 -3.49 -13.57
C CYS A 82 7.47 -2.13 -14.24
N ARG A 83 8.62 -1.99 -14.92
CA ARG A 83 9.00 -0.78 -15.67
C ARG A 83 7.96 -0.37 -16.70
N THR A 84 7.57 -1.32 -17.56
CA THR A 84 6.65 -1.07 -18.67
C THR A 84 5.25 -0.75 -18.13
N VAL A 85 4.83 -1.45 -17.08
CA VAL A 85 3.52 -1.25 -16.46
C VAL A 85 3.41 0.13 -15.80
N ILE A 86 4.45 0.58 -15.10
CA ILE A 86 4.47 1.93 -14.49
C ILE A 86 4.44 3.02 -15.56
N ILE A 87 5.21 2.88 -16.65
CA ILE A 87 5.19 3.85 -17.76
C ILE A 87 3.81 3.89 -18.43
N ALA A 88 3.24 2.72 -18.72
CA ALA A 88 1.89 2.63 -19.28
C ALA A 88 0.84 3.26 -18.35
N GLY A 89 0.94 3.00 -17.04
CA GLY A 89 0.08 3.60 -16.02
C GLY A 89 0.18 5.12 -15.99
N GLY A 90 1.39 5.69 -16.08
CA GLY A 90 1.60 7.13 -16.14
C GLY A 90 0.95 7.78 -17.36
N VAL A 91 1.11 7.18 -18.54
CA VAL A 91 0.45 7.64 -19.78
C VAL A 91 -1.06 7.54 -19.66
N ILE A 92 -1.60 6.40 -19.21
CA ILE A 92 -3.04 6.19 -19.03
C ILE A 92 -3.63 7.22 -18.06
N SER A 93 -2.95 7.48 -16.93
CA SER A 93 -3.41 8.48 -15.97
C SER A 93 -3.40 9.90 -16.54
N ALA A 94 -2.36 10.26 -17.30
CA ALA A 94 -2.29 11.56 -17.94
C ALA A 94 -3.38 11.72 -19.00
N VAL A 95 -3.65 10.68 -19.80
CA VAL A 95 -4.77 10.68 -20.77
C VAL A 95 -6.10 10.85 -20.06
N GLY A 96 -6.34 10.18 -18.93
CA GLY A 96 -7.55 10.36 -18.13
C GLY A 96 -7.75 11.81 -17.69
N LEU A 97 -6.69 12.47 -17.24
CA LEU A 97 -6.74 13.87 -16.81
C LEU A 97 -6.78 14.88 -17.98
N VAL A 98 -6.24 14.55 -19.15
CA VAL A 98 -6.40 15.39 -20.35
C VAL A 98 -7.84 15.29 -20.87
N VAL A 99 -8.42 14.08 -20.89
CA VAL A 99 -9.81 13.87 -21.35
C VAL A 99 -10.80 14.60 -20.45
N SER A 100 -10.54 14.71 -19.15
CA SER A 100 -11.40 15.43 -18.22
C SER A 100 -11.49 16.94 -18.48
N PHE A 101 -10.54 17.53 -19.20
CA PHE A 101 -10.61 18.92 -19.67
C PHE A 101 -11.88 19.18 -20.49
N PHE A 102 -12.28 18.21 -21.32
CA PHE A 102 -13.45 18.27 -22.18
C PHE A 102 -14.75 17.84 -21.47
N ALA A 103 -14.72 17.63 -20.15
CA ALA A 103 -15.90 17.20 -19.41
C ALA A 103 -16.98 18.30 -19.40
N GLN A 104 -18.19 17.91 -19.78
CA GLN A 104 -19.41 18.72 -19.75
C GLN A 104 -20.43 18.20 -18.72
N THR A 105 -20.21 16.99 -18.21
CA THR A 105 -21.09 16.33 -17.24
C THR A 105 -20.27 15.64 -16.15
N MET A 106 -20.88 15.43 -14.98
CA MET A 106 -20.24 14.71 -13.87
C MET A 106 -19.89 13.25 -14.26
N ILE A 107 -20.72 12.63 -15.10
CA ILE A 107 -20.50 11.25 -15.58
C ILE A 107 -19.18 11.15 -16.35
N HIS A 108 -18.84 12.15 -17.18
CA HIS A 108 -17.53 12.18 -17.83
C HIS A 108 -16.37 12.20 -16.82
N LEU A 109 -16.52 12.89 -15.69
CA LEU A 109 -15.49 12.92 -14.65
C LEU A 109 -15.39 11.59 -13.89
N PHE A 110 -16.49 10.86 -13.70
CA PHE A 110 -16.44 9.50 -13.15
C PHE A 110 -15.60 8.56 -14.02
N PHE A 111 -15.79 8.61 -15.35
CA PHE A 111 -15.03 7.76 -16.27
C PHE A 111 -13.58 8.22 -16.44
N SER A 112 -13.34 9.53 -16.61
CA SER A 112 -12.01 10.07 -16.90
C SER A 112 -11.11 10.16 -15.65
N VAL A 113 -11.55 10.88 -14.62
CA VAL A 113 -10.81 11.04 -13.35
C VAL A 113 -10.97 9.81 -12.47
N GLY A 114 -12.20 9.31 -12.28
CA GLY A 114 -12.42 8.15 -11.41
C GLY A 114 -11.76 6.87 -11.96
N ILE A 115 -12.25 6.37 -13.10
CA ILE A 115 -11.87 5.05 -13.61
C ILE A 115 -10.54 5.08 -14.37
N LEU A 116 -10.40 5.93 -15.39
CA LEU A 116 -9.24 5.89 -16.27
C LEU A 116 -7.96 6.34 -15.53
N THR A 117 -8.02 7.44 -14.78
CA THR A 117 -6.90 7.91 -13.96
C THR A 117 -6.62 6.94 -12.81
N GLY A 118 -7.65 6.44 -12.13
CA GLY A 118 -7.50 5.45 -11.06
C GLY A 118 -6.86 4.14 -11.52
N PHE A 119 -7.21 3.67 -12.72
CA PHE A 119 -6.60 2.48 -13.30
C PHE A 119 -5.12 2.71 -13.61
N GLY A 120 -4.78 3.86 -14.22
CA GLY A 120 -3.38 4.26 -14.43
C GLY A 120 -2.59 4.33 -13.12
N PHE A 121 -3.18 4.90 -12.07
CA PHE A 121 -2.61 4.94 -10.72
C PHE A 121 -2.38 3.54 -10.14
N SER A 122 -3.33 2.62 -10.32
CA SER A 122 -3.19 1.23 -9.88
C SER A 122 -2.01 0.51 -10.55
N LEU A 123 -1.82 0.72 -11.85
CA LEU A 123 -0.69 0.20 -12.62
C LEU A 123 0.67 0.72 -12.14
N MET A 124 0.71 1.85 -11.42
CA MET A 124 1.95 2.39 -10.87
C MET A 124 2.22 1.91 -9.44
N PHE A 125 1.19 1.86 -8.60
CA PHE A 125 1.33 1.72 -7.15
C PHE A 125 1.84 0.34 -6.70
N ALA A 126 1.18 -0.75 -7.11
CA ALA A 126 1.61 -2.09 -6.70
C ALA A 126 3.00 -2.47 -7.27
N PRO A 127 3.30 -2.20 -8.56
CA PRO A 127 4.60 -2.55 -9.14
C PRO A 127 5.77 -1.73 -8.57
N SER A 128 5.57 -0.46 -8.20
CA SER A 128 6.63 0.36 -7.59
C SER A 128 7.06 -0.17 -6.22
N LEU A 129 6.11 -0.69 -5.43
CA LEU A 129 6.39 -1.37 -4.17
C LEU A 129 7.07 -2.72 -4.38
N ALA A 130 6.62 -3.49 -5.37
CA ALA A 130 7.23 -4.79 -5.68
C ALA A 130 8.71 -4.66 -6.07
N MET A 131 9.06 -3.63 -6.83
CA MET A 131 10.45 -3.36 -7.23
C MET A 131 11.39 -3.14 -6.02
N ILE A 132 10.92 -2.54 -4.93
CA ILE A 132 11.73 -2.38 -3.71
C ILE A 132 12.05 -3.76 -3.12
N GLY A 133 11.08 -4.66 -3.07
CA GLY A 133 11.26 -6.02 -2.56
C GLY A 133 12.20 -6.90 -3.41
N HIS A 134 12.38 -6.57 -4.69
CA HIS A 134 13.38 -7.25 -5.52
C HIS A 134 14.81 -6.72 -5.25
N TYR A 135 14.94 -5.45 -4.86
CA TYR A 135 16.24 -4.79 -4.64
C TYR A 135 16.78 -4.91 -3.22
N PHE A 136 15.90 -5.03 -2.22
CA PHE A 136 16.26 -5.04 -0.82
C PHE A 136 15.69 -6.26 -0.09
N ASP A 137 16.51 -6.89 0.74
CA ASP A 137 16.12 -7.97 1.65
C ASP A 137 16.42 -7.54 3.09
N LYS A 138 17.69 -7.24 3.39
CA LYS A 138 18.13 -6.83 4.73
C LYS A 138 17.62 -5.44 5.11
N ARG A 139 17.53 -4.51 4.16
CA ARG A 139 17.08 -3.13 4.38
C ARG A 139 15.69 -2.85 3.79
N HIS A 140 14.90 -3.90 3.59
CA HIS A 140 13.63 -3.80 2.87
C HIS A 140 12.64 -2.87 3.57
N ALA A 141 12.49 -2.97 4.89
CA ALA A 141 11.54 -2.10 5.61
C ALA A 141 12.01 -0.63 5.63
N THR A 142 13.31 -0.41 5.76
CA THR A 142 13.93 0.93 5.68
C THR A 142 13.70 1.55 4.30
N ALA A 143 13.99 0.81 3.23
CA ALA A 143 13.82 1.26 1.85
C ALA A 143 12.35 1.57 1.55
N ASN A 144 11.43 0.70 1.99
CA ASN A 144 10.00 0.93 1.82
C ASN A 144 9.49 2.10 2.69
N GLY A 145 10.03 2.27 3.90
CA GLY A 145 9.72 3.40 4.78
C GLY A 145 10.11 4.74 4.16
N ILE A 146 11.33 4.83 3.59
CA ILE A 146 11.80 6.03 2.88
C ILE A 146 10.94 6.30 1.65
N ALA A 147 10.70 5.31 0.78
CA ALA A 147 9.84 5.49 -0.39
C ALA A 147 8.42 5.92 0.00
N SER A 148 7.89 5.33 1.08
CA SER A 148 6.56 5.65 1.59
C SER A 148 6.44 7.08 2.12
N CYS A 149 7.51 7.76 2.52
CA CYS A 149 7.46 9.16 2.95
C CYS A 149 6.89 10.09 1.88
N GLY A 150 7.02 9.72 0.59
CA GLY A 150 6.48 10.51 -0.52
C GLY A 150 4.99 10.77 -0.38
N PHE A 151 4.23 9.81 0.17
CA PHE A 151 2.80 10.00 0.42
C PHE A 151 2.52 11.17 1.37
N GLY A 152 3.22 11.25 2.50
CA GLY A 152 2.98 12.30 3.49
C GLY A 152 3.48 13.68 3.03
N VAL A 153 4.60 13.71 2.29
CA VAL A 153 5.05 14.94 1.61
C VAL A 153 4.01 15.41 0.59
N GLY A 154 3.47 14.50 -0.22
CA GLY A 154 2.41 14.81 -1.17
C GLY A 154 1.11 15.27 -0.49
N GLN A 155 0.75 14.68 0.65
CA GLN A 155 -0.47 15.04 1.39
C GLN A 155 -0.42 16.47 1.93
N LEU A 156 0.76 16.96 2.29
CA LEU A 156 0.96 18.33 2.75
C LEU A 156 1.10 19.34 1.59
N ALA A 157 1.74 18.92 0.48
CA ALA A 157 2.08 19.82 -0.61
C ALA A 157 1.02 19.91 -1.73
N LEU A 158 0.35 18.81 -2.07
CA LEU A 158 -0.56 18.77 -3.22
C LEU A 158 -1.88 19.50 -3.00
N PRO A 159 -2.57 19.43 -1.84
CA PRO A 159 -3.79 20.19 -1.63
C PRO A 159 -3.65 21.71 -1.83
N PRO A 160 -2.66 22.41 -1.21
CA PRO A 160 -2.48 23.84 -1.46
C PRO A 160 -2.02 24.13 -2.89
N LEU A 161 -1.22 23.24 -3.50
CA LEU A 161 -0.87 23.36 -4.91
C LEU A 161 -2.11 23.27 -5.82
N PHE A 162 -3.00 22.31 -5.57
CA PHE A 162 -4.22 22.12 -6.37
C PHE A 162 -5.17 23.30 -6.20
N GLN A 163 -5.32 23.82 -4.98
CA GLN A 163 -6.11 25.03 -4.73
C GLN A 163 -5.54 26.21 -5.52
N PHE A 164 -4.23 26.46 -5.44
CA PHE A 164 -3.58 27.52 -6.20
C PHE A 164 -3.78 27.37 -7.73
N LEU A 165 -3.66 26.15 -8.25
CA LEU A 165 -3.90 25.88 -9.68
C LEU A 165 -5.35 26.13 -10.08
N ILE A 166 -6.31 25.82 -9.21
CA ILE A 166 -7.74 26.09 -9.40
C ILE A 166 -7.98 27.59 -9.43
N ASP A 167 -7.43 28.34 -8.48
CA ASP A 167 -7.65 29.78 -8.35
C ASP A 167 -7.09 30.56 -9.56
N GLU A 168 -5.92 30.17 -10.07
CA GLU A 168 -5.24 30.87 -11.18
C GLU A 168 -5.70 30.41 -12.58
N PHE A 169 -5.95 29.10 -12.76
CA PHE A 169 -6.20 28.51 -14.09
C PHE A 169 -7.60 27.91 -14.25
N GLY A 170 -8.42 27.95 -13.21
CA GLY A 170 -9.69 27.23 -13.12
C GLY A 170 -9.50 25.72 -13.03
N TRP A 171 -10.57 25.00 -12.71
CA TRP A 171 -10.51 23.54 -12.54
C TRP A 171 -10.04 22.80 -13.80
N ARG A 172 -10.41 23.27 -15.01
CA ARG A 172 -9.99 22.65 -16.28
C ARG A 172 -8.49 22.80 -16.51
N GLY A 173 -7.95 24.02 -16.34
CA GLY A 173 -6.52 24.29 -16.47
C GLY A 173 -5.70 23.54 -15.42
N ALA A 174 -6.20 23.51 -14.18
CA ALA A 174 -5.60 22.75 -13.09
C ALA A 174 -5.48 21.26 -13.43
N LEU A 175 -6.55 20.61 -13.92
CA LEU A 175 -6.52 19.19 -14.32
C LEU A 175 -5.47 18.92 -15.42
N LEU A 176 -5.32 19.82 -16.39
CA LEU A 176 -4.32 19.68 -17.45
C LEU A 176 -2.89 19.78 -16.92
N ILE A 177 -2.63 20.69 -15.97
CA ILE A 177 -1.33 20.81 -15.31
C ILE A 177 -1.05 19.57 -14.45
N VAL A 178 -2.04 19.07 -13.72
CA VAL A 178 -1.94 17.82 -12.95
C VAL A 178 -1.70 16.62 -13.87
N ALA A 179 -2.24 16.61 -15.10
CA ALA A 179 -1.90 15.61 -16.11
C ALA A 179 -0.40 15.64 -16.46
N GLY A 180 0.18 16.83 -16.64
CA GLY A 180 1.62 16.99 -16.84
C GLY A 180 2.45 16.51 -15.64
N LEU A 181 2.03 16.83 -14.41
CA LEU A 181 2.68 16.35 -13.19
C LEU A 181 2.64 14.82 -13.11
N THR A 182 1.47 14.20 -13.31
CA THR A 182 1.32 12.73 -13.27
C THR A 182 2.08 12.03 -14.40
N LEU A 183 2.26 12.66 -15.57
CA LEU A 183 3.07 12.10 -16.65
C LEU A 183 4.56 11.96 -16.28
N ASN A 184 5.06 12.75 -15.31
CA ASN A 184 6.42 12.57 -14.77
C ASN A 184 6.62 11.21 -14.06
N ASN A 185 5.53 10.50 -13.72
CA ASN A 185 5.64 9.11 -13.27
C ASN A 185 6.22 8.19 -14.35
N CYS A 186 6.18 8.55 -15.64
CA CYS A 186 6.88 7.82 -16.70
C CYS A 186 8.40 7.87 -16.52
N VAL A 187 8.94 9.02 -16.08
CA VAL A 187 10.36 9.16 -15.74
C VAL A 187 10.69 8.28 -14.54
N CYS A 188 9.85 8.30 -13.50
CA CYS A 188 9.99 7.42 -12.34
C CYS A 188 9.95 5.93 -12.74
N GLY A 189 9.05 5.56 -13.67
CA GLY A 189 8.99 4.24 -14.27
C GLY A 189 10.27 3.87 -15.00
N ALA A 190 10.86 4.77 -15.78
CA ALA A 190 12.11 4.52 -16.50
C ALA A 190 13.30 4.18 -15.55
N LEU A 191 13.28 4.69 -14.32
CA LEU A 191 14.26 4.36 -13.27
C LEU A 191 14.13 2.92 -12.74
N MET A 192 12.98 2.27 -12.94
CA MET A 192 12.68 0.91 -12.46
C MET A 192 13.42 -0.13 -13.32
N ARG A 193 14.71 -0.33 -13.04
CA ARG A 193 15.51 -1.31 -13.79
C ARG A 193 15.14 -2.73 -13.35
N PRO A 194 14.61 -3.59 -14.24
CA PRO A 194 14.28 -4.96 -13.89
C PRO A 194 15.54 -5.77 -13.58
N ILE A 195 15.47 -6.57 -12.52
CA ILE A 195 16.47 -7.55 -12.12
C ILE A 195 15.79 -8.92 -12.03
N HIS A 196 16.50 -9.96 -12.44
CA HIS A 196 16.01 -11.34 -12.37
C HIS A 196 16.85 -12.08 -11.34
N LEU A 197 16.20 -12.76 -10.39
CA LEU A 197 16.89 -13.49 -9.33
C LEU A 197 17.19 -14.91 -9.79
N GLU A 198 18.36 -15.46 -9.44
CA GLU A 198 18.74 -16.84 -9.84
C GLU A 198 17.81 -17.93 -9.27
N GLU A 199 17.13 -17.65 -8.14
CA GLU A 199 16.11 -18.55 -7.58
C GLU A 199 14.91 -18.73 -8.52
N GLU A 200 14.52 -17.68 -9.25
CA GLU A 200 13.41 -17.73 -10.21
C GLU A 200 13.78 -18.65 -11.38
N ARG A 201 15.01 -18.49 -11.91
CA ARG A 201 15.56 -19.37 -12.94
C ARG A 201 15.69 -20.82 -12.48
N SER A 202 16.09 -21.05 -11.23
CA SER A 202 16.28 -22.40 -10.71
C SER A 202 14.95 -23.14 -10.58
N LYS A 203 13.88 -22.47 -10.15
CA LYS A 203 12.51 -23.02 -10.15
C LYS A 203 12.02 -23.32 -11.56
N GLU A 204 12.18 -22.38 -12.50
CA GLU A 204 11.83 -22.60 -13.91
C GLU A 204 12.61 -23.78 -14.53
N GLN A 205 13.89 -23.96 -14.18
CA GLN A 205 14.69 -25.08 -14.65
C GLN A 205 14.28 -26.42 -14.01
N ILE A 206 13.86 -26.42 -12.75
CA ILE A 206 13.35 -27.61 -12.07
C ILE A 206 12.00 -28.01 -12.67
N ASP A 207 11.10 -27.06 -12.91
CA ASP A 207 9.79 -27.31 -13.55
C ASP A 207 9.95 -27.82 -14.99
N ARG A 208 10.94 -27.31 -15.73
CA ARG A 208 11.27 -27.84 -17.06
C ARG A 208 11.90 -29.23 -17.01
N LYS A 209 12.72 -29.52 -15.99
CA LYS A 209 13.36 -30.83 -15.82
C LYS A 209 12.37 -31.90 -15.34
N SER A 210 11.43 -31.56 -14.47
CA SER A 210 10.37 -32.48 -14.03
C SER A 210 9.40 -32.81 -15.18
N GLN A 211 9.19 -31.88 -16.11
CA GLN A 211 8.49 -32.15 -17.37
C GLN A 211 9.32 -33.02 -18.34
N SER A 212 10.66 -32.95 -18.30
CA SER A 212 11.56 -33.72 -19.17
C SER A 212 11.92 -35.12 -18.65
N SER A 213 11.79 -35.40 -17.35
CA SER A 213 12.14 -36.69 -16.75
C SER A 213 10.99 -37.71 -16.77
N THR A 214 9.86 -37.38 -17.38
CA THR A 214 8.75 -38.31 -17.62
C THR A 214 8.81 -38.73 -19.08
N ASP A 215 9.49 -39.85 -19.39
CA ASP A 215 9.55 -40.50 -20.72
C ASP A 215 8.20 -41.12 -21.12
N LYS A 216 7.16 -40.30 -21.11
CA LYS A 216 5.97 -40.49 -21.93
C LYS A 216 5.85 -39.20 -22.71
N GLU A 217 5.70 -39.26 -24.03
CA GLU A 217 5.39 -38.11 -24.88
C GLU A 217 4.21 -37.34 -24.25
N VAL A 218 4.51 -36.33 -23.43
CA VAL A 218 3.52 -35.39 -22.94
C VAL A 218 3.27 -34.51 -24.15
N PRO A 219 2.05 -34.47 -24.72
CA PRO A 219 1.76 -33.55 -25.79
C PRO A 219 2.17 -32.15 -25.31
N VAL A 220 2.87 -31.39 -26.15
CA VAL A 220 3.13 -29.97 -25.89
C VAL A 220 1.76 -29.32 -25.77
N VAL A 221 1.25 -29.24 -24.53
CA VAL A 221 -0.03 -28.61 -24.26
C VAL A 221 0.23 -27.15 -24.57
N HIS A 222 -0.27 -26.70 -25.72
CA HIS A 222 -0.37 -25.29 -26.04
C HIS A 222 -1.26 -24.70 -24.95
N VAL A 223 -0.63 -24.18 -23.90
CA VAL A 223 -1.36 -23.54 -22.80
C VAL A 223 -2.04 -22.33 -23.42
N PRO A 224 -3.37 -22.31 -23.52
CA PRO A 224 -4.06 -21.24 -24.20
C PRO A 224 -3.79 -19.92 -23.46
N PHE A 225 -3.72 -18.82 -24.21
CA PHE A 225 -3.32 -17.52 -23.67
C PHE A 225 -4.12 -17.09 -22.42
N HIS A 226 -5.41 -17.46 -22.36
CA HIS A 226 -6.25 -17.20 -21.19
C HIS A 226 -5.78 -17.93 -19.92
N GLN A 227 -5.24 -19.15 -20.05
CA GLN A 227 -4.73 -19.93 -18.93
C GLN A 227 -3.39 -19.36 -18.45
N LYS A 228 -2.54 -18.90 -19.37
CA LYS A 228 -1.30 -18.17 -19.02
C LYS A 228 -1.60 -16.85 -18.28
N ILE A 229 -2.63 -16.11 -18.70
CA ILE A 229 -3.12 -14.94 -17.97
C ILE A 229 -3.61 -15.33 -16.57
N ALA A 230 -4.43 -16.37 -16.45
CA ALA A 230 -4.98 -16.81 -15.16
C ALA A 230 -3.88 -17.23 -14.17
N GLU A 231 -2.84 -17.91 -14.64
CA GLU A 231 -1.67 -18.30 -13.83
C GLU A 231 -0.90 -17.07 -13.29
N THR A 232 -0.88 -15.99 -14.06
CA THR A 232 -0.17 -14.73 -13.74
C THR A 232 -0.77 -14.00 -12.53
N PHE A 233 -2.09 -14.16 -12.30
CA PHE A 233 -2.75 -13.59 -11.12
C PHE A 233 -2.34 -14.27 -9.81
N HIS A 234 -1.74 -15.46 -9.85
CA HIS A 234 -1.33 -16.24 -8.66
C HIS A 234 -2.46 -16.34 -7.61
N VAL A 235 -3.68 -16.68 -8.04
CA VAL A 235 -4.87 -16.81 -7.16
C VAL A 235 -4.65 -17.82 -6.02
N GLU A 236 -3.72 -18.76 -6.20
CA GLU A 236 -3.24 -19.67 -5.15
C GLU A 236 -2.76 -18.96 -3.87
N LEU A 237 -2.33 -17.70 -3.94
CA LEU A 237 -1.97 -16.89 -2.77
C LEU A 237 -3.15 -16.73 -1.80
N LEU A 238 -4.38 -16.63 -2.33
CA LEU A 238 -5.59 -16.55 -1.51
C LEU A 238 -5.89 -17.85 -0.76
N LYS A 239 -5.32 -18.98 -1.19
CA LYS A 239 -5.40 -20.27 -0.49
C LYS A 239 -4.32 -20.43 0.58
N ASN A 240 -3.26 -19.60 0.55
CA ASN A 240 -2.22 -19.62 1.57
C ASN A 240 -2.77 -19.00 2.86
N ARG A 241 -2.93 -19.83 3.90
CA ARG A 241 -3.46 -19.42 5.21
C ARG A 241 -2.77 -18.18 5.77
N HIS A 242 -1.44 -18.10 5.71
CA HIS A 242 -0.69 -16.98 6.30
C HIS A 242 -0.96 -15.66 5.56
N PHE A 243 -1.00 -15.71 4.23
CA PHE A 243 -1.32 -14.56 3.39
C PHE A 243 -2.78 -14.10 3.59
N LEU A 244 -3.72 -15.05 3.65
CA LEU A 244 -5.13 -14.75 3.84
C LEU A 244 -5.41 -14.13 5.21
N VAL A 245 -4.83 -14.69 6.29
CA VAL A 245 -4.96 -14.13 7.65
C VAL A 245 -4.41 -12.71 7.72
N PHE A 246 -3.27 -12.45 7.06
CA PHE A 246 -2.71 -11.10 6.98
C PHE A 246 -3.61 -10.14 6.18
N SER A 247 -4.16 -10.59 5.05
CA SER A 247 -5.06 -9.79 4.22
C SER A 247 -6.37 -9.45 4.93
N VAL A 248 -6.94 -10.39 5.69
CA VAL A 248 -8.15 -10.17 6.51
C VAL A 248 -7.87 -9.24 7.69
N SER A 249 -6.69 -9.34 8.31
CA SER A 249 -6.27 -8.35 9.30
C SER A 249 -6.17 -6.95 8.70
N MET A 250 -5.54 -6.81 7.52
CA MET A 250 -5.47 -5.54 6.79
C MET A 250 -6.86 -4.97 6.48
N PHE A 251 -7.81 -5.82 6.09
CA PHE A 251 -9.20 -5.41 5.90
C PHE A 251 -9.78 -4.77 7.18
N GLY A 252 -9.71 -5.47 8.33
CA GLY A 252 -10.24 -4.95 9.59
C GLY A 252 -9.54 -3.67 10.06
N MET A 253 -8.21 -3.61 9.88
CA MET A 253 -7.41 -2.43 10.20
C MET A 253 -7.81 -1.23 9.34
N VAL A 254 -7.91 -1.38 8.01
CA VAL A 254 -8.29 -0.28 7.10
C VAL A 254 -9.73 0.15 7.31
N LEU A 255 -10.63 -0.82 7.57
CA LEU A 255 -12.04 -0.55 7.83
C LEU A 255 -12.19 0.33 9.07
N GLY A 256 -11.54 -0.02 10.19
CA GLY A 256 -11.55 0.83 11.37
C GLY A 256 -10.81 2.15 11.16
N ASN A 257 -9.70 2.14 10.43
CA ASN A 257 -8.93 3.36 10.15
C ASN A 257 -9.76 4.45 9.46
N SER A 258 -10.77 4.07 8.68
CA SER A 258 -11.64 4.99 7.94
C SER A 258 -12.36 6.03 8.80
N ALA A 259 -12.56 5.81 10.11
CA ALA A 259 -13.21 6.78 11.01
C ALA A 259 -12.46 8.11 11.13
N PHE A 260 -11.17 8.15 10.74
CA PHE A 260 -10.38 9.39 10.76
C PHE A 260 -10.97 10.52 9.90
N VAL A 261 -11.80 10.20 8.90
CA VAL A 261 -12.49 11.21 8.08
C VAL A 261 -13.40 12.11 8.90
N HIS A 262 -13.89 11.62 10.04
CA HIS A 262 -14.76 12.37 10.96
C HIS A 262 -13.99 13.11 12.06
N LEU A 263 -12.66 13.03 12.09
CA LEU A 263 -11.83 13.67 13.12
C LEU A 263 -12.05 15.18 13.21
N VAL A 264 -12.06 15.86 12.06
CA VAL A 264 -12.24 17.32 12.02
C VAL A 264 -13.62 17.71 12.51
N ALA A 265 -14.65 16.94 12.14
CA ALA A 265 -16.02 17.17 12.59
C ALA A 265 -16.15 16.96 14.11
N HIS A 266 -15.61 15.86 14.64
CA HIS A 266 -15.59 15.58 16.07
C HIS A 266 -14.84 16.66 16.88
N ALA A 267 -13.70 17.15 16.37
CA ALA A 267 -12.98 18.24 17.01
C ALA A 267 -13.80 19.54 17.04
N GLN A 268 -14.52 19.85 15.95
CA GLN A 268 -15.42 21.01 15.88
C GLN A 268 -16.61 20.89 16.84
N ASP A 269 -17.22 19.71 16.95
CA ASP A 269 -18.31 19.43 17.90
C ASP A 269 -17.84 19.56 19.36
N SER A 270 -16.56 19.28 19.60
CA SER A 270 -15.89 19.51 20.89
C SER A 270 -15.47 20.97 21.12
N GLY A 271 -15.89 21.91 20.26
CA GLY A 271 -15.65 23.34 20.37
C GLY A 271 -14.29 23.83 19.85
N VAL A 272 -13.54 22.99 19.12
CA VAL A 272 -12.29 23.42 18.48
C VAL A 272 -12.60 24.24 17.22
N GLU A 273 -11.96 25.40 17.10
CA GLU A 273 -12.06 26.25 15.91
C GLU A 273 -11.71 25.47 14.61
N LYS A 274 -12.45 25.74 13.52
CA LYS A 274 -12.31 25.05 12.23
C LYS A 274 -10.86 24.96 11.73
N THR A 275 -10.14 26.08 11.77
CA THR A 275 -8.74 26.17 11.32
C THR A 275 -7.83 25.26 12.15
N ARG A 276 -8.01 25.28 13.48
CA ARG A 276 -7.26 24.44 14.41
C ARG A 276 -7.60 22.96 14.23
N ALA A 277 -8.87 22.62 14.03
CA ALA A 277 -9.30 21.26 13.76
C ALA A 277 -8.64 20.69 12.48
N ALA A 278 -8.49 21.49 11.43
CA ALA A 278 -7.77 21.08 10.22
C ALA A 278 -6.26 20.83 10.46
N PHE A 279 -5.62 21.61 11.34
CA PHE A 279 -4.21 21.38 11.72
C PHE A 279 -3.96 20.03 12.39
N LEU A 280 -4.97 19.38 12.97
CA LEU A 280 -4.84 18.02 13.54
C LEU A 280 -4.46 16.97 12.47
N ILE A 281 -5.04 17.07 11.26
CA ILE A 281 -4.69 16.21 10.12
C ILE A 281 -3.23 16.45 9.72
N SER A 282 -2.77 17.71 9.76
CA SER A 282 -1.38 18.05 9.45
C SER A 282 -0.41 17.46 10.48
N ILE A 283 -0.75 17.51 11.77
CA ILE A 283 0.04 16.87 12.85
C ILE A 283 0.16 15.37 12.59
N MET A 284 -0.96 14.70 12.30
CA MET A 284 -1.00 13.28 11.95
C MET A 284 -0.07 12.96 10.76
N GLY A 285 -0.17 13.73 9.66
CA GLY A 285 0.64 13.53 8.46
C GLY A 285 2.13 13.76 8.67
N VAL A 286 2.52 14.77 9.46
CA VAL A 286 3.93 15.02 9.81
C VAL A 286 4.49 13.89 10.67
N SER A 287 3.76 13.48 11.72
CA SER A 287 4.16 12.37 12.59
C SER A 287 4.27 11.05 11.81
N GLU A 288 3.35 10.80 10.88
CA GLU A 288 3.41 9.65 9.98
C GLU A 288 4.64 9.69 9.06
N THR A 289 4.91 10.83 8.44
CA THR A 289 6.04 10.96 7.50
C THR A 289 7.38 10.73 8.21
N LEU A 290 7.59 11.33 9.38
CA LEU A 290 8.84 11.22 10.12
C LEU A 290 9.04 9.82 10.73
N SER A 291 7.95 9.15 11.10
CA SER A 291 8.02 7.84 11.74
C SER A 291 8.30 6.70 10.75
N ARG A 292 7.93 6.83 9.47
CA ARG A 292 8.12 5.77 8.44
C ARG A 292 9.58 5.31 8.28
N PRO A 293 10.59 6.19 8.05
CA PRO A 293 11.98 5.75 7.92
C PRO A 293 12.55 5.22 9.23
N MET A 294 12.19 5.88 10.35
CA MET A 294 12.66 5.51 11.67
C MET A 294 12.20 4.10 12.06
N ASN A 295 10.91 3.81 11.89
CA ASN A 295 10.32 2.51 12.20
C ASN A 295 10.74 1.43 11.19
N GLY A 296 10.89 1.80 9.91
CA GLY A 296 11.49 0.91 8.90
C GLY A 296 12.89 0.46 9.31
N TRP A 297 13.75 1.39 9.68
CA TRP A 297 15.11 1.12 10.17
C TRP A 297 15.12 0.32 11.48
N LEU A 298 14.23 0.64 12.42
CA LEU A 298 14.15 -0.08 13.69
C LEU A 298 13.74 -1.55 13.48
N SER A 299 12.80 -1.80 12.56
CA SER A 299 12.34 -3.15 12.23
C SER A 299 13.39 -4.01 11.52
N ASP A 300 14.30 -3.38 10.77
CA ASP A 300 15.38 -4.09 10.06
C ASP A 300 16.55 -4.47 10.98
N ARG A 301 16.60 -4.00 12.24
CA ARG A 301 17.63 -4.41 13.22
C ARG A 301 17.50 -5.87 13.67
N GLY A 302 16.41 -6.57 13.33
CA GLY A 302 16.24 -8.00 13.60
C GLY A 302 16.01 -8.38 15.06
N LYS A 303 15.88 -7.41 15.98
CA LYS A 303 15.62 -7.66 17.41
C LYS A 303 14.18 -8.08 17.70
N ILE A 304 13.24 -7.67 16.84
CA ILE A 304 11.80 -7.93 16.97
C ILE A 304 11.34 -8.49 15.62
N SER A 305 10.56 -9.57 15.63
CA SER A 305 9.99 -10.08 14.38
C SER A 305 9.04 -9.04 13.77
N LYS A 306 9.12 -8.88 12.45
CA LYS A 306 8.37 -7.87 11.69
C LYS A 306 6.85 -8.01 11.87
N VAL A 307 6.35 -9.22 12.11
CA VAL A 307 4.93 -9.47 12.39
C VAL A 307 4.52 -8.88 13.75
N TYR A 308 5.33 -9.08 14.80
CA TYR A 308 5.05 -8.50 16.12
C TYR A 308 5.21 -6.98 16.11
N TYR A 309 6.20 -6.46 15.37
CA TYR A 309 6.36 -5.02 15.24
C TYR A 309 5.16 -4.39 14.52
N TYR A 310 4.64 -5.04 13.49
CA TYR A 310 3.37 -4.67 12.86
C TYR A 310 2.20 -4.68 13.86
N MET A 311 2.05 -5.74 14.67
CA MET A 311 1.00 -5.82 15.70
C MET A 311 1.10 -4.67 16.70
N ILE A 312 2.30 -4.29 17.15
CA ILE A 312 2.51 -3.12 18.03
C ILE A 312 1.98 -1.84 17.37
N GLY A 313 2.27 -1.64 16.08
CA GLY A 313 1.75 -0.51 15.31
C GLY A 313 0.23 -0.48 15.28
N VAL A 314 -0.41 -1.61 14.94
CA VAL A 314 -1.87 -1.74 14.88
C VAL A 314 -2.52 -1.54 16.25
N THR A 315 -1.95 -2.11 17.31
CA THR A 315 -2.44 -1.89 18.69
C THR A 315 -2.33 -0.42 19.09
N GLY A 316 -1.22 0.25 18.78
CA GLY A 316 -1.07 1.68 19.04
C GLY A 316 -2.09 2.53 18.27
N LEU A 317 -2.42 2.14 17.03
CA LEU A 317 -3.45 2.79 16.23
C LEU A 317 -4.86 2.60 16.84
N ALA A 318 -5.16 1.40 17.35
CA ALA A 318 -6.42 1.13 18.06
C ALA A 318 -6.53 1.98 19.34
N ILE A 319 -5.44 2.09 20.11
CA ILE A 319 -5.38 2.91 21.33
C ILE A 319 -5.58 4.39 20.97
N ALA A 320 -4.95 4.88 19.90
CA ALA A 320 -5.13 6.26 19.44
C ALA A 320 -6.60 6.55 19.11
N ASN A 321 -7.26 5.66 18.36
CA ASN A 321 -8.69 5.81 18.05
C ASN A 321 -9.57 5.74 19.30
N LEU A 322 -9.27 4.85 20.23
CA LEU A 322 -9.99 4.74 21.50
C LEU A 322 -9.82 5.99 22.37
N ALA A 323 -8.66 6.66 22.31
CA ALA A 323 -8.35 7.84 23.10
C ALA A 323 -9.02 9.14 22.59
N ILE A 324 -9.34 9.23 21.30
CA ILE A 324 -9.90 10.44 20.68
C ILE A 324 -11.19 10.91 21.38
N PRO A 325 -12.22 10.07 21.61
CA PRO A 325 -13.44 10.49 22.31
C PRO A 325 -13.22 11.01 23.74
N PHE A 326 -12.13 10.62 24.39
CA PHE A 326 -11.82 11.07 25.75
C PHE A 326 -11.01 12.39 25.76
N ALA A 327 -10.52 12.84 24.60
CA ALA A 327 -9.67 13.99 24.47
C ALA A 327 -10.47 15.29 24.25
N ASN A 328 -10.94 15.90 25.34
CA ASN A 328 -11.74 17.14 25.31
C ASN A 328 -10.93 18.43 25.06
N THR A 329 -9.65 18.33 24.72
CA THR A 329 -8.77 19.50 24.51
C THR A 329 -8.01 19.37 23.22
N TYR A 330 -7.71 20.51 22.58
CA TYR A 330 -6.91 20.54 21.36
C TYR A 330 -5.54 19.85 21.53
N THR A 331 -4.91 20.04 22.70
CA THR A 331 -3.62 19.41 23.02
C THR A 331 -3.76 17.90 23.19
N GLY A 332 -4.84 17.42 23.83
CA GLY A 332 -5.16 16.00 23.91
C GLY A 332 -5.39 15.36 22.54
N LEU A 333 -6.18 16.01 21.68
CA LEU A 333 -6.40 15.56 20.30
C LEU A 333 -5.10 15.56 19.49
N GLY A 334 -4.27 16.60 19.66
CA GLY A 334 -2.94 16.67 19.05
C GLY A 334 -2.04 15.51 19.46
N ALA A 335 -2.03 15.15 20.74
CA ALA A 335 -1.27 13.99 21.23
C ALA A 335 -1.80 12.66 20.63
N CYS A 336 -3.12 12.51 20.51
CA CYS A 336 -3.72 11.36 19.84
C CYS A 336 -3.29 11.28 18.37
N MET A 337 -3.20 12.41 17.67
CA MET A 337 -2.76 12.45 16.26
C MET A 337 -1.28 12.13 16.08
N VAL A 338 -0.43 12.52 17.03
CA VAL A 338 0.98 12.09 17.02
C VAL A 338 1.09 10.59 17.18
N LEU A 339 0.35 10.00 18.13
CA LEU A 339 0.32 8.54 18.33
C LEU A 339 -0.23 7.81 17.10
N TYR A 340 -1.34 8.31 16.55
CA TYR A 340 -1.94 7.77 15.33
C TYR A 340 -0.94 7.77 14.17
N GLY A 341 -0.32 8.92 13.90
CA GLY A 341 0.66 9.07 12.81
C GLY A 341 1.86 8.16 13.02
N PHE A 342 2.39 8.09 14.24
CA PHE A 342 3.50 7.20 14.58
C PHE A 342 3.17 5.72 14.36
N SER A 343 2.00 5.28 14.81
CA SER A 343 1.50 3.91 14.62
C SER A 343 1.27 3.58 13.14
N SER A 344 0.66 4.50 12.39
CA SER A 344 0.51 4.41 10.94
C SER A 344 1.86 4.23 10.24
N GLY A 345 2.88 4.97 10.69
CA GLY A 345 4.24 4.88 10.17
C GLY A 345 4.97 3.57 10.51
N ILE A 346 4.48 2.76 11.45
CA ILE A 346 4.95 1.37 11.64
C ILE A 346 4.28 0.44 10.62
N ILE A 347 2.96 0.56 10.47
CA ILE A 347 2.10 -0.35 9.72
C ILE A 347 2.44 -0.33 8.23
N TYR A 348 2.41 0.84 7.60
CA TYR A 348 2.46 0.93 6.14
C TYR A 348 3.80 0.49 5.52
N PRO A 349 4.98 0.84 6.08
CA PRO A 349 6.26 0.34 5.58
C PRO A 349 6.40 -1.18 5.66
N LEU A 350 5.71 -1.82 6.61
CA LEU A 350 5.78 -3.27 6.79
C LEU A 350 4.85 -4.06 5.88
N VAL A 351 3.82 -3.44 5.27
CA VAL A 351 2.88 -4.16 4.39
C VAL A 351 3.61 -4.90 3.29
N ALA A 352 4.44 -4.20 2.52
CA ALA A 352 5.19 -4.79 1.41
C ALA A 352 6.14 -5.89 1.90
N VAL A 353 6.76 -5.69 3.07
CA VAL A 353 7.70 -6.65 3.64
C VAL A 353 7.00 -7.94 4.10
N LEU A 354 5.83 -7.82 4.73
CA LEU A 354 5.03 -8.97 5.18
C LEU A 354 4.39 -9.69 4.00
N VAL A 355 3.90 -8.96 3.00
CA VAL A 355 3.45 -9.56 1.74
C VAL A 355 4.58 -10.35 1.10
N CYS A 356 5.77 -9.78 0.95
CA CYS A 356 6.94 -10.47 0.42
C CYS A 356 7.30 -11.72 1.24
N ARG A 357 7.16 -11.67 2.57
CA ARG A 357 7.40 -12.82 3.45
C ARG A 357 6.42 -13.97 3.18
N TYR A 358 5.14 -13.67 2.92
CA TYR A 358 4.11 -14.70 2.73
C TYR A 358 3.96 -15.17 1.27
N SER A 359 4.16 -14.30 0.29
CA SER A 359 4.06 -14.65 -1.14
C SER A 359 5.39 -15.05 -1.77
N GLY A 360 6.51 -14.59 -1.20
CA GLY A 360 7.85 -14.68 -1.79
C GLY A 360 8.11 -13.54 -2.78
N ALA A 361 9.39 -13.19 -2.98
CA ALA A 361 9.80 -12.10 -3.86
C ALA A 361 9.27 -12.26 -5.31
N SER A 362 9.26 -13.50 -5.84
CA SER A 362 8.80 -13.77 -7.22
C SER A 362 7.31 -13.52 -7.45
N LYS A 363 6.49 -13.55 -6.40
CA LYS A 363 5.03 -13.32 -6.46
C LYS A 363 4.66 -12.01 -5.75
N MET A 364 5.62 -11.11 -5.57
CA MET A 364 5.46 -9.87 -4.81
C MET A 364 4.39 -8.96 -5.42
N SER A 365 4.43 -8.76 -6.73
CA SER A 365 3.48 -7.90 -7.45
C SER A 365 2.03 -8.40 -7.33
N SER A 366 1.79 -9.70 -7.51
CA SER A 366 0.45 -10.29 -7.35
C SER A 366 -0.01 -10.36 -5.90
N GLY A 367 0.92 -10.61 -4.96
CA GLY A 367 0.64 -10.58 -3.52
C GLY A 367 0.21 -9.20 -3.04
N LEU A 368 0.91 -8.14 -3.47
CA LEU A 368 0.49 -6.77 -3.19
C LEU A 368 -0.86 -6.46 -3.84
N GLY A 369 -1.05 -6.91 -5.08
CA GLY A 369 -2.29 -6.77 -5.82
C GLY A 369 -3.50 -7.29 -5.05
N TRP A 370 -3.47 -8.56 -4.63
CA TRP A 370 -4.54 -9.16 -3.84
C TRP A 370 -4.72 -8.50 -2.48
N ASN A 371 -3.63 -8.19 -1.78
CA ASN A 371 -3.70 -7.51 -0.48
C ASN A 371 -4.39 -6.13 -0.59
N PHE A 372 -4.16 -5.39 -1.67
CA PHE A 372 -4.82 -4.10 -1.90
C PHE A 372 -6.31 -4.23 -2.27
N VAL A 373 -6.77 -5.36 -2.81
CA VAL A 373 -8.21 -5.58 -2.99
C VAL A 373 -8.93 -5.57 -1.64
N PHE A 374 -8.38 -6.29 -0.64
CA PHE A 374 -8.95 -6.28 0.72
C PHE A 374 -8.99 -4.87 1.30
N GLN A 375 -7.92 -4.09 1.13
CA GLN A 375 -7.89 -2.69 1.58
C GLN A 375 -8.89 -1.82 0.82
N GLY A 376 -9.04 -2.01 -0.49
CA GLY A 376 -9.99 -1.27 -1.33
C GLY A 376 -11.45 -1.50 -0.91
N VAL A 377 -11.81 -2.76 -0.63
CA VAL A 377 -13.16 -3.08 -0.11
C VAL A 377 -13.38 -2.46 1.27
N ALA A 378 -12.39 -2.54 2.17
CA ALA A 378 -12.48 -1.90 3.49
C ALA A 378 -12.63 -0.37 3.39
N PHE A 379 -11.89 0.27 2.48
CA PHE A 379 -11.95 1.71 2.26
C PHE A 379 -13.30 2.17 1.70
N LEU A 380 -13.94 1.35 0.85
CA LEU A 380 -15.28 1.65 0.31
C LEU A 380 -16.38 1.54 1.38
N LEU A 381 -16.28 0.55 2.27
CA LEU A 381 -17.27 0.29 3.31
C LEU A 381 -17.11 1.18 4.54
N GLY A 382 -15.87 1.61 4.84
CA GLY A 382 -15.52 2.29 6.07
C GLY A 382 -16.26 3.61 6.31
N PRO A 383 -16.11 4.63 5.44
CA PRO A 383 -16.76 5.92 5.64
C PRO A 383 -18.30 5.85 5.70
N PRO A 384 -19.01 5.05 4.86
CA PRO A 384 -20.45 4.85 5.03
C PRO A 384 -20.85 4.23 6.37
N ILE A 385 -20.10 3.22 6.85
CA ILE A 385 -20.39 2.59 8.15
C ILE A 385 -20.20 3.60 9.30
N ALA A 386 -19.14 4.42 9.25
CA ALA A 386 -18.90 5.46 10.23
C ALA A 386 -20.01 6.54 10.18
N GLY A 387 -20.40 6.96 8.98
CA GLY A 387 -21.51 7.90 8.77
C GLY A 387 -22.85 7.39 9.33
N TRP A 388 -23.23 6.15 9.03
CA TRP A 388 -24.46 5.56 9.58
C TRP A 388 -24.45 5.46 11.10
N LEU A 389 -23.27 5.24 11.70
CA LEU A 389 -23.15 5.20 13.15
C LEU A 389 -23.36 6.58 13.76
N TYR A 390 -22.89 7.64 13.09
CA TYR A 390 -23.24 9.02 13.47
C TYR A 390 -24.74 9.26 13.31
N ASP A 391 -25.35 8.92 12.16
CA ASP A 391 -26.79 9.14 11.92
C ASP A 391 -27.67 8.45 12.97
N ALA A 392 -27.27 7.26 13.43
CA ALA A 392 -28.02 6.49 14.43
C ALA A 392 -27.84 7.02 15.86
N THR A 393 -26.71 7.67 16.18
CA THR A 393 -26.35 8.04 17.56
C THR A 393 -26.29 9.53 17.83
N GLY A 394 -26.16 10.35 16.77
CA GLY A 394 -25.90 11.79 16.84
C GLY A 394 -24.51 12.15 17.37
N ASN A 395 -23.59 11.19 17.55
CA ASN A 395 -22.28 11.42 18.15
C ASN A 395 -21.16 10.68 17.40
N TYR A 396 -20.08 11.38 17.06
CA TYR A 396 -18.90 10.82 16.39
C TYR A 396 -18.09 9.86 17.29
N ASP A 397 -18.23 9.91 18.61
CA ASP A 397 -17.52 9.05 19.55
C ASP A 397 -17.69 7.56 19.24
N TRP A 398 -18.92 7.16 18.89
CA TRP A 398 -19.23 5.78 18.53
C TRP A 398 -18.49 5.32 17.28
N SER A 399 -18.22 6.22 16.33
CA SER A 399 -17.41 5.91 15.13
C SER A 399 -15.97 5.56 15.51
N PHE A 400 -15.39 6.28 16.48
CA PHE A 400 -14.05 6.00 16.98
C PHE A 400 -13.98 4.75 17.85
N PHE A 401 -15.02 4.48 18.66
CA PHE A 401 -15.11 3.21 19.41
C PHE A 401 -15.24 2.00 18.48
N ALA A 402 -16.12 2.07 17.48
CA ALA A 402 -16.24 1.03 16.48
C ALA A 402 -14.94 0.82 15.72
N ALA A 403 -14.27 1.90 15.31
CA ALA A 403 -12.95 1.86 14.69
C ALA A 403 -11.91 1.14 15.56
N ALA A 404 -11.81 1.50 16.84
CA ALA A 404 -10.89 0.85 17.78
C ALA A 404 -11.17 -0.65 17.91
N ILE A 405 -12.45 -1.07 17.95
CA ILE A 405 -12.85 -2.47 18.00
C ILE A 405 -12.39 -3.23 16.74
N PHE A 406 -12.65 -2.69 15.54
CA PHE A 406 -12.23 -3.32 14.28
C PHE A 406 -10.71 -3.42 14.15
N ILE A 407 -9.98 -2.36 14.53
CA ILE A 407 -8.52 -2.35 14.51
C ILE A 407 -7.97 -3.35 15.53
N PHE A 408 -8.53 -3.43 16.75
CA PHE A 408 -8.09 -4.41 17.75
C PHE A 408 -8.39 -5.85 17.33
N ALA A 409 -9.58 -6.09 16.76
CA ALA A 409 -9.95 -7.40 16.20
C ALA A 409 -8.98 -7.84 15.09
N SER A 410 -8.45 -6.90 14.29
CA SER A 410 -7.44 -7.21 13.28
C SER A 410 -6.14 -7.77 13.86
N VAL A 411 -5.75 -7.38 15.08
CA VAL A 411 -4.60 -7.94 15.80
C VAL A 411 -4.91 -9.37 16.25
N LEU A 412 -6.10 -9.60 16.80
CA LEU A 412 -6.54 -10.94 17.22
C LEU A 412 -6.54 -11.93 16.05
N VAL A 413 -6.99 -11.49 14.87
CA VAL A 413 -6.93 -12.29 13.64
C VAL A 413 -5.48 -12.68 13.31
N LEU A 414 -4.51 -11.76 13.45
CA LEU A 414 -3.10 -12.09 13.20
C LEU A 414 -2.51 -13.08 14.20
N LEU A 415 -3.01 -13.13 15.44
CA LEU A 415 -2.59 -14.13 16.41
C LEU A 415 -3.01 -15.56 16.01
N LEU A 416 -3.99 -15.71 15.10
CA LEU A 416 -4.38 -17.00 14.53
C LEU A 416 -3.33 -17.59 13.56
N ASN A 417 -2.32 -16.81 13.18
CA ASN A 417 -1.10 -17.35 12.61
C ASN A 417 -0.26 -17.89 13.78
N PRO A 418 -0.25 -19.21 14.03
CA PRO A 418 0.66 -19.78 15.03
C PRO A 418 2.05 -19.30 14.66
N CYS A 419 2.76 -18.76 15.65
CA CYS A 419 4.06 -18.15 15.48
C CYS A 419 5.00 -19.19 14.86
N SER A 420 5.10 -19.19 13.53
CA SER A 420 6.06 -20.02 12.83
C SER A 420 7.37 -19.27 12.89
N THR A 421 8.08 -19.46 14.00
CA THR A 421 9.49 -19.85 13.89
C THR A 421 9.50 -21.00 12.89
N THR A 422 9.64 -20.66 11.61
CA THR A 422 9.60 -21.62 10.52
C THR A 422 10.90 -22.40 10.61
N ARG A 423 10.90 -23.42 11.48
CA ARG A 423 11.85 -24.51 11.45
C ARG A 423 11.54 -25.25 10.16
N ARG A 424 12.19 -24.86 9.05
CA ARG A 424 12.31 -25.78 7.92
C ARG A 424 13.07 -26.98 8.47
N THR A 425 12.37 -28.08 8.72
CA THR A 425 12.97 -29.40 8.87
C THR A 425 13.69 -29.72 7.57
N LEU A 426 15.00 -29.41 7.53
CA LEU A 426 15.90 -29.95 6.54
C LEU A 426 15.82 -31.48 6.65
N GLY A 427 15.44 -32.13 5.54
CA GLY A 427 15.44 -33.59 5.46
C GLY A 427 16.82 -34.16 5.84
N PRO A 428 16.87 -35.39 6.37
CA PRO A 428 18.11 -36.00 6.84
C PRO A 428 19.06 -36.21 5.64
N GLY A 429 20.08 -35.35 5.49
CA GLY A 429 21.08 -35.52 4.44
C GLY A 429 21.93 -34.31 4.05
N ILE A 430 21.62 -33.09 4.46
CA ILE A 430 22.40 -31.91 4.05
C ILE A 430 23.43 -31.54 5.12
N ARG A 431 24.71 -31.79 4.82
CA ARG A 431 25.87 -31.46 5.66
C ARG A 431 25.89 -29.96 5.97
N THR A 432 26.09 -29.65 7.24
CA THR A 432 26.33 -28.31 7.81
C THR A 432 27.59 -27.69 7.19
N GLY A 433 27.42 -26.86 6.16
CA GLY A 433 28.53 -26.13 5.55
C GLY A 433 28.19 -25.18 4.40
N GLN A 434 26.97 -25.23 3.84
CA GLN A 434 26.61 -24.37 2.70
C GLN A 434 25.12 -24.02 2.67
N LEU A 435 24.63 -23.14 3.56
CA LEU A 435 23.35 -22.46 3.37
C LEU A 435 23.40 -21.02 3.93
N PRO A 436 22.74 -20.03 3.29
CA PRO A 436 22.73 -18.64 3.74
C PRO A 436 21.94 -18.48 5.04
N ASP A 437 22.48 -17.73 5.99
CA ASP A 437 21.74 -17.14 7.10
C ASP A 437 20.43 -16.51 6.60
N GLN A 438 19.30 -17.16 6.88
CA GLN A 438 17.96 -16.62 6.64
C GLN A 438 17.10 -16.81 7.89
N CYS A 439 16.49 -15.68 8.27
CA CYS A 439 15.41 -15.51 9.22
C CYS A 439 15.74 -15.72 10.70
N ASP A 440 15.80 -14.57 11.38
CA ASP A 440 15.70 -14.39 12.82
C ASP A 440 16.91 -14.91 13.63
N GLY A 441 17.83 -13.98 13.91
CA GLY A 441 18.73 -14.10 15.06
C GLY A 441 17.93 -14.01 16.35
N VAL A 442 17.24 -15.09 16.70
CA VAL A 442 16.73 -15.30 18.06
C VAL A 442 17.91 -15.77 18.91
N VAL A 443 18.37 -14.90 19.81
CA VAL A 443 19.23 -15.31 20.92
C VAL A 443 18.40 -16.24 21.81
N VAL A 444 18.49 -17.54 21.57
CA VAL A 444 18.04 -18.55 22.52
C VAL A 444 19.11 -18.59 23.62
N LEU A 445 18.76 -18.11 24.82
CA LEU A 445 19.51 -18.42 26.04
C LEU A 445 19.55 -19.95 26.15
N SER A 446 20.68 -20.54 25.76
CA SER A 446 20.94 -21.96 25.89
C SER A 446 20.90 -22.35 27.35
N HIS A 447 20.06 -23.34 27.69
CA HIS A 447 20.06 -24.05 28.96
C HIS A 447 21.49 -24.37 29.41
N MET A 448 21.84 -23.98 30.64
CA MET A 448 23.02 -24.50 31.32
C MET A 448 22.94 -26.04 31.36
N PRO A 449 24.05 -26.76 31.11
CA PRO A 449 24.07 -28.19 31.35
C PRO A 449 23.93 -28.45 32.85
N ARG A 450 23.02 -29.36 33.22
CA ARG A 450 23.05 -29.97 34.55
C ARG A 450 24.36 -30.73 34.66
N ALA A 451 25.24 -30.28 35.56
CA ALA A 451 26.33 -31.09 36.07
C ALA A 451 25.72 -32.29 36.81
N GLY A 452 26.33 -33.46 36.59
CA GLY A 452 25.95 -34.72 37.22
C GLY A 452 26.23 -34.77 38.72
#